data_AF-A0A1I0W822-F1
#
_entry.id   AF-A0A1I0W822-F1
#
_cell.length_a   1.000
_cell.length_b   1.000
_cell.length_c   1.000
_cell.angle_alpha   90.00
_cell.angle_beta   90.00
_cell.angle_gamma   90.00
#
_symmetry.space_group_name_H-M   'P 1'
#
loop_
_entity.id
_entity.type
_entity.pdbx_description
1 polymer ?
#
loop_
_entity_poly.entity_id
_entity_poly.type
_entity_poly.pdbx_seq_one_letter_code
_entity_poly.pdbx_strand_id
1 'polypeptide(L)'
;MTRFLTILLAFSLTGCMAMVFGTADQLNQLSIGMPKSDVLKLLGPPKSVSASGDTEYMQYSWVKTVIAADANRPGDYYVAIQSGKVSSFGRKGDFDSTKPPTQRIEIDQTVRQSSSTKETKDLYTELKKLKDLKDSGVITDSEFESQKKKLLATQ
;
A
#
# COMPACT_ATOMS: atom_id res chain seq x y z
N MET A 1 15.78 -32.31 51.75
CA MET A 1 14.65 -31.47 51.26
C MET A 1 14.99 -30.64 50.02
N THR A 2 16.27 -30.31 49.76
CA THR A 2 16.70 -29.57 48.55
C THR A 2 16.57 -30.34 47.23
N ARG A 3 16.62 -31.68 47.24
CA ARG A 3 16.50 -32.51 46.02
C ARG A 3 15.06 -32.71 45.53
N PHE A 4 14.07 -32.59 46.41
CA PHE A 4 12.65 -32.62 46.01
C PHE A 4 12.20 -31.28 45.43
N LEU A 5 12.79 -30.17 45.89
CA LEU A 5 12.50 -28.82 45.38
C LEU A 5 13.00 -28.62 43.94
N THR A 6 14.10 -29.26 43.55
CA THR A 6 14.64 -29.21 42.18
C THR A 6 13.79 -29.94 41.15
N ILE A 7 13.01 -30.96 41.54
CA ILE A 7 12.16 -31.73 40.62
C ILE A 7 10.86 -30.99 40.32
N LEU A 8 10.34 -30.20 41.27
CA LEU A 8 9.10 -29.43 41.11
C LEU A 8 9.28 -28.19 40.22
N LEU A 9 10.49 -27.65 40.14
CA LEU A 9 10.83 -26.50 39.27
C LEU A 9 11.05 -26.92 37.80
N ALA A 10 11.28 -28.20 37.52
CA ALA A 10 11.54 -28.70 36.17
C ALA A 10 10.25 -28.95 35.34
N PHE A 11 9.08 -29.00 35.99
CA PHE A 11 7.80 -29.28 35.33
C PHE A 11 7.06 -28.04 34.82
N SER A 12 7.55 -26.82 35.09
CA SER A 12 6.87 -25.58 34.69
C SER A 12 7.19 -25.08 33.27
N LEU A 13 8.05 -25.78 32.52
CA LEU A 13 8.50 -25.35 31.19
C LEU A 13 7.90 -26.12 30.01
N THR A 14 7.03 -27.10 30.25
CA THR A 14 6.38 -27.89 29.19
C THR A 14 4.92 -27.47 29.01
N GLY A 15 4.68 -26.28 28.47
CA GLY A 15 3.31 -25.77 28.36
C GLY A 15 3.12 -24.69 27.32
N CYS A 16 3.52 -24.91 26.07
CA CYS A 16 3.12 -24.04 24.95
C CYS A 16 3.09 -24.81 23.62
N MET A 17 2.28 -25.86 23.49
CA MET A 17 1.88 -26.39 22.18
C MET A 17 0.44 -26.88 22.20
N ALA A 18 -0.51 -25.95 22.39
CA ALA A 18 -1.87 -26.17 21.94
C ALA A 18 -1.90 -25.90 20.43
N MET A 19 -1.82 -26.98 19.63
CA MET A 19 -2.09 -26.91 18.19
C MET A 19 -3.58 -26.66 17.98
N VAL A 20 -3.98 -25.39 17.96
CA VAL A 20 -5.30 -24.96 17.50
C VAL A 20 -5.28 -25.00 15.98
N PHE A 21 -5.87 -26.04 15.38
CA PHE A 21 -6.09 -26.11 13.95
C PHE A 21 -7.22 -25.14 13.57
N GLY A 22 -6.83 -23.98 13.06
CA GLY A 22 -7.73 -22.97 12.53
C GLY A 22 -8.35 -23.36 11.18
N THR A 23 -9.52 -22.80 10.87
CA THR A 23 -10.10 -22.82 9.52
C THR A 23 -10.00 -21.43 8.89
N ALA A 24 -10.12 -21.36 7.57
CA ALA A 24 -10.13 -20.10 6.86
C ALA A 24 -11.22 -19.11 7.34
N ASP A 25 -12.31 -19.61 7.94
CA ASP A 25 -13.41 -18.79 8.47
C ASP A 25 -12.97 -17.84 9.60
N GLN A 26 -11.85 -18.13 10.27
CA GLN A 26 -11.32 -17.25 11.31
C GLN A 26 -10.89 -15.88 10.77
N LEU A 27 -10.58 -15.76 9.47
CA LEU A 27 -10.30 -14.47 8.84
C LEU A 27 -11.49 -13.53 8.87
N ASN A 28 -12.73 -14.05 8.92
CA ASN A 28 -13.93 -13.23 9.00
C ASN A 28 -14.05 -12.47 10.34
N GLN A 29 -13.23 -12.83 11.33
CA GLN A 29 -13.16 -12.15 12.63
C GLN A 29 -12.15 -11.01 12.63
N LEU A 30 -11.32 -10.87 11.59
CA LEU A 30 -10.37 -9.78 11.46
C LEU A 30 -11.05 -8.50 11.00
N SER A 31 -10.42 -7.38 11.33
CA SER A 31 -10.84 -6.05 10.87
C SER A 31 -9.62 -5.19 10.63
N ILE A 32 -9.73 -4.28 9.66
CA ILE A 32 -8.68 -3.30 9.38
C ILE A 32 -8.47 -2.45 10.65
N GLY A 33 -7.21 -2.19 11.00
CA GLY A 33 -6.81 -1.44 12.19
C GLY A 33 -6.64 -2.29 13.46
N MET A 34 -7.01 -3.58 13.44
CA MET A 34 -6.80 -4.51 14.55
C MET A 34 -5.31 -4.60 14.90
N PRO A 35 -4.90 -4.57 16.18
CA PRO A 35 -3.49 -4.68 16.54
C PRO A 35 -2.97 -6.09 16.31
N LYS A 36 -1.69 -6.22 15.93
CA LYS A 36 -1.01 -7.51 15.70
C LYS A 36 -1.18 -8.49 16.87
N SER A 37 -1.20 -8.00 18.11
CA SER A 37 -1.41 -8.84 19.30
C SER A 37 -2.76 -9.55 19.30
N ASP A 38 -3.82 -8.90 18.81
CA ASP A 38 -5.16 -9.48 18.81
C ASP A 38 -5.34 -10.44 17.64
N VAL A 39 -4.68 -10.16 16.51
CA VAL A 39 -4.55 -11.12 15.40
C VAL A 39 -3.94 -12.44 15.90
N LEU A 40 -2.84 -12.36 16.65
CA LEU A 40 -2.17 -13.54 17.21
C LEU A 40 -3.03 -14.30 18.22
N LYS A 41 -3.87 -13.61 18.99
CA LYS A 41 -4.82 -14.26 19.92
C LYS A 41 -5.94 -14.98 19.17
N LEU A 42 -6.44 -14.38 18.09
CA LEU A 42 -7.56 -14.93 17.31
C LEU A 42 -7.12 -16.07 16.39
N LEU A 43 -6.03 -15.88 15.65
CA LEU A 43 -5.57 -16.80 14.61
C LEU A 43 -4.46 -17.74 15.07
N GLY A 44 -3.84 -17.45 16.20
CA GLY A 44 -2.63 -18.15 16.65
C GLY A 44 -1.37 -17.72 15.89
N PRO A 45 -0.25 -18.44 16.11
CA PRO A 45 1.01 -18.13 15.47
C PRO A 45 0.93 -18.37 13.95
N PRO A 46 1.48 -17.47 13.13
CA PRO A 46 1.54 -17.68 11.68
C PRO A 46 2.53 -18.78 11.31
N LYS A 47 2.34 -19.36 10.13
CA LYS A 47 3.28 -20.31 9.50
C LYS A 47 4.63 -19.66 9.22
N SER A 48 4.61 -18.41 8.78
CA SER A 48 5.81 -17.61 8.53
C SER A 48 5.48 -16.13 8.63
N VAL A 49 6.51 -15.31 8.87
CA VAL A 49 6.42 -13.85 8.80
C VAL A 49 7.50 -13.37 7.84
N SER A 50 7.12 -12.51 6.92
CA SER A 50 8.03 -11.75 6.07
C SER A 50 7.77 -10.26 6.25
N ALA A 51 8.72 -9.42 5.86
CA ALA A 51 8.54 -7.96 5.91
C ALA A 51 9.11 -7.33 4.64
N SER A 52 8.44 -6.29 4.15
CA SER A 52 8.87 -5.49 3.02
C SER A 52 8.47 -4.04 3.24
N GLY A 53 9.44 -3.12 3.21
CA GLY A 53 9.22 -1.73 3.56
C GLY A 53 8.69 -1.58 4.99
N ASP A 54 7.53 -0.93 5.14
CA ASP A 54 6.84 -0.71 6.43
C ASP A 54 5.69 -1.71 6.66
N THR A 55 5.65 -2.81 5.90
CA THR A 55 4.59 -3.83 6.00
C THR A 55 5.16 -5.19 6.36
N GLU A 56 4.64 -5.78 7.43
CA GLU A 56 4.88 -7.18 7.79
C GLU A 56 3.76 -8.05 7.22
N TYR A 57 4.08 -9.19 6.61
CA TYR A 57 3.13 -10.15 6.10
C TYR A 57 3.20 -11.43 6.93
N MET A 58 2.09 -11.76 7.57
CA MET A 58 1.92 -13.00 8.33
C MET A 58 1.19 -14.02 7.46
N GLN A 59 1.85 -15.14 7.15
CA GLN A 59 1.28 -16.20 6.34
C GLN A 59 0.61 -17.25 7.21
N TYR A 60 -0.58 -17.66 6.81
CA TYR A 60 -1.33 -18.76 7.40
C TYR A 60 -1.66 -19.80 6.33
N SER A 61 -1.83 -21.05 6.75
CA SER A 61 -2.20 -22.15 5.85
C SER A 61 -3.33 -22.94 6.48
N TRP A 62 -4.53 -22.83 5.91
CA TRP A 62 -5.74 -23.41 6.47
C TRP A 62 -6.56 -24.11 5.40
N VAL A 63 -7.29 -25.13 5.83
CA VAL A 63 -8.34 -25.76 5.06
C VAL A 63 -9.60 -24.89 5.06
N LYS A 64 -10.42 -25.01 4.01
CA LYS A 64 -11.66 -24.22 3.90
C LYS A 64 -12.71 -24.73 4.89
N THR A 65 -12.86 -26.05 4.99
CA THR A 65 -13.81 -26.72 5.88
C THR A 65 -13.08 -27.78 6.72
N VAL A 66 -13.72 -28.41 7.72
CA VAL A 66 -13.13 -29.54 8.46
C VAL A 66 -13.58 -30.91 7.92
N ILE A 67 -14.26 -30.92 6.78
CA ILE A 67 -14.90 -32.11 6.22
C ILE A 67 -13.93 -32.83 5.28
N ALA A 68 -13.75 -34.14 5.45
CA ALA A 68 -12.80 -34.96 4.70
C ALA A 68 -13.21 -35.23 3.24
N ALA A 69 -14.43 -34.88 2.84
CA ALA A 69 -15.00 -35.23 1.54
C ALA A 69 -14.54 -34.33 0.37
N ASP A 70 -14.00 -33.15 0.65
CA ASP A 70 -13.99 -32.06 -0.33
C ASP A 70 -12.63 -31.82 -1.02
N ALA A 71 -11.77 -32.83 -1.14
CA ALA A 71 -10.40 -32.65 -1.67
C ALA A 71 -9.68 -31.43 -1.03
N ASN A 72 -9.88 -31.28 0.28
CA ASN A 72 -9.70 -30.05 1.03
C ASN A 72 -8.21 -29.74 1.22
N ARG A 73 -7.63 -29.08 0.23
CA ARG A 73 -6.23 -28.65 0.26
C ARG A 73 -6.09 -27.33 1.02
N PRO A 74 -5.08 -27.20 1.90
CA PRO A 74 -4.80 -25.95 2.56
C PRO A 74 -4.56 -24.83 1.54
N GLY A 75 -5.27 -23.71 1.72
CA GLY A 75 -5.00 -22.46 1.03
C GLY A 75 -3.97 -21.64 1.80
N ASP A 76 -3.19 -20.82 1.08
CA ASP A 76 -2.36 -19.80 1.69
C ASP A 76 -3.17 -18.52 1.91
N TYR A 77 -3.08 -17.98 3.12
CA TYR A 77 -3.71 -16.74 3.54
C TYR A 77 -2.66 -15.80 4.10
N TYR A 78 -2.92 -14.51 4.00
CA TYR A 78 -2.01 -13.46 4.43
C TYR A 78 -2.74 -12.43 5.26
N VAL A 79 -2.07 -11.94 6.29
CA VAL A 79 -2.44 -10.74 7.05
C VAL A 79 -1.28 -9.77 6.94
N ALA A 80 -1.52 -8.61 6.34
CA ALA A 80 -0.58 -7.50 6.28
C ALA A 80 -0.75 -6.62 7.52
N ILE A 81 0.37 -6.31 8.17
CA ILE A 81 0.47 -5.43 9.32
C ILE A 81 1.29 -4.22 8.90
N GLN A 82 0.74 -3.03 9.06
CA GLN A 82 1.43 -1.76 8.86
C GLN A 82 1.32 -0.94 10.14
N SER A 83 2.45 -0.38 10.60
CA SER A 83 2.49 0.40 11.86
C SER A 83 1.88 -0.36 13.06
N GLY A 84 2.08 -1.69 13.12
CA GLY A 84 1.59 -2.57 14.19
C GLY A 84 0.09 -2.92 14.14
N LYS A 85 -0.63 -2.50 13.10
CA LYS A 85 -2.06 -2.74 12.90
C LYS A 85 -2.34 -3.44 11.57
N VAL A 86 -3.45 -4.18 11.48
CA VAL A 86 -3.89 -4.84 10.26
C VAL A 86 -4.19 -3.81 9.18
N SER A 87 -3.49 -3.87 8.05
CA SER A 87 -3.73 -3.05 6.87
C SER A 87 -4.58 -3.79 5.83
N SER A 88 -4.35 -5.10 5.65
CA SER A 88 -5.14 -5.95 4.75
C SER A 88 -5.05 -7.43 5.14
N PHE A 89 -6.05 -8.26 4.78
CA PHE A 89 -6.05 -9.70 5.08
C PHE A 89 -6.96 -10.49 4.15
N GLY A 90 -6.57 -11.72 3.79
CA GLY A 90 -7.26 -12.47 2.72
C GLY A 90 -6.42 -13.63 2.16
N ARG A 91 -6.91 -14.25 1.09
CA ARG A 91 -6.24 -15.37 0.42
C ARG A 91 -5.12 -14.86 -0.48
N LYS A 92 -4.13 -15.71 -0.74
CA LYS A 92 -3.14 -15.48 -1.81
C LYS A 92 -3.85 -15.12 -3.13
N GLY A 93 -3.54 -13.94 -3.65
CA GLY A 93 -4.13 -13.43 -4.91
C GLY A 93 -5.31 -12.47 -4.73
N ASP A 94 -5.88 -12.36 -3.53
CA ASP A 94 -6.91 -11.34 -3.24
C ASP A 94 -6.31 -9.92 -3.21
N PHE A 95 -4.98 -9.83 -3.01
CA PHE A 95 -4.21 -8.61 -3.09
C PHE A 95 -3.60 -8.48 -4.47
N ASP A 96 -3.96 -7.40 -5.16
CA ASP A 96 -3.37 -7.01 -6.43
C ASP A 96 -2.01 -6.33 -6.21
N SER A 97 -1.11 -7.00 -5.47
CA SER A 97 0.23 -6.49 -5.11
C SER A 97 1.15 -6.30 -6.32
N THR A 98 0.71 -6.74 -7.50
CA THR A 98 1.42 -6.55 -8.78
C THR A 98 1.10 -5.19 -9.42
N LYS A 99 0.09 -4.47 -8.92
CA LYS A 99 -0.18 -3.09 -9.33
C LYS A 99 0.59 -2.11 -8.44
N PRO A 100 1.24 -1.09 -9.04
CA PRO A 100 1.86 -0.04 -8.25
C PRO A 100 0.80 0.67 -7.41
N PRO A 101 1.11 1.08 -6.17
CA PRO A 101 0.16 1.78 -5.30
C PRO A 101 -0.30 3.07 -5.98
N THR A 102 -1.59 3.13 -6.32
CA THR A 102 -2.21 4.32 -6.89
C THR A 102 -2.75 5.21 -5.76
N GLN A 103 -2.19 6.41 -5.64
CA GLN A 103 -2.74 7.43 -4.75
C GLN A 103 -3.89 8.15 -5.47
N ARG A 104 -5.09 8.09 -4.92
CA ARG A 104 -6.21 8.92 -5.38
C ARG A 104 -6.04 10.32 -4.79
N ILE A 105 -5.72 11.28 -5.65
CA ILE A 105 -5.71 12.70 -5.27
C ILE A 105 -7.14 13.22 -5.50
N GLU A 106 -7.85 13.52 -4.42
CA GLU A 106 -9.10 14.28 -4.47
C GLU A 106 -8.76 15.76 -4.45
N ILE A 107 -9.01 16.44 -5.58
CA ILE A 107 -8.74 17.88 -5.72
C ILE A 107 -10.04 18.61 -5.39
N ASP A 108 -10.12 19.19 -4.20
CA ASP A 108 -11.16 20.17 -3.89
C ASP A 108 -10.79 21.50 -4.56
N GLN A 109 -11.48 21.83 -5.65
CA GLN A 109 -11.23 23.03 -6.43
C GLN A 109 -11.87 24.26 -5.75
N THR A 110 -11.34 24.68 -4.61
CA THR A 110 -11.55 26.04 -4.07
C THR A 110 -10.30 26.93 -4.11
N VAL A 111 -9.27 26.53 -4.86
CA VAL A 111 -8.09 27.37 -5.12
C VAL A 111 -7.80 27.43 -6.61
N ARG A 112 -7.90 28.63 -7.18
CA ARG A 112 -7.55 28.94 -8.57
C ARG A 112 -6.05 28.77 -8.77
N GLN A 113 -5.58 27.62 -9.26
CA GLN A 113 -4.30 27.57 -9.97
C GLN A 113 -4.18 26.42 -10.97
N SER A 114 -4.25 26.80 -12.25
CA SER A 114 -3.58 26.25 -13.43
C SER A 114 -2.84 24.92 -13.31
N SER A 115 -3.47 23.84 -13.78
CA SER A 115 -2.81 22.58 -14.12
C SER A 115 -2.64 22.44 -15.63
N SER A 116 -1.42 22.05 -15.99
CA SER A 116 -0.83 21.82 -17.32
C SER A 116 -1.60 20.88 -18.26
N THR A 117 -2.01 21.43 -19.41
CA THR A 117 -2.08 20.69 -20.69
C THR A 117 -0.64 20.52 -21.20
N LYS A 118 -0.13 19.28 -21.19
CA LYS A 118 1.10 18.93 -21.91
C LYS A 118 0.81 18.97 -23.41
N GLU A 119 1.72 19.59 -24.16
CA GLU A 119 1.80 19.74 -25.64
C GLU A 119 1.15 20.94 -26.34
N THR A 120 0.41 21.83 -25.67
CA THR A 120 0.09 23.18 -26.22
C THR A 120 0.67 24.33 -25.40
N LYS A 121 1.56 24.01 -24.45
CA LYS A 121 2.00 24.93 -23.39
C LYS A 121 2.95 26.03 -23.84
N ASP A 122 3.55 25.94 -25.02
CA ASP A 122 4.67 26.82 -25.35
C ASP A 122 4.29 27.99 -26.27
N LEU A 123 3.50 27.79 -27.34
CA LEU A 123 3.27 28.87 -28.32
C LEU A 123 2.54 30.10 -27.74
N TYR A 124 1.41 29.90 -27.04
CA TYR A 124 0.65 31.02 -26.48
C TYR A 124 1.45 31.77 -25.39
N THR A 125 2.15 31.02 -24.55
CA THR A 125 2.98 31.58 -23.48
C THR A 125 4.14 32.38 -24.06
N GLU A 126 4.77 31.89 -25.13
CA GLU A 126 5.86 32.57 -25.83
C GLU A 126 5.38 33.84 -26.53
N LEU A 127 4.25 33.78 -27.24
CA LEU A 127 3.65 34.96 -27.87
C LEU A 127 3.27 36.03 -26.83
N LYS A 128 2.79 35.62 -25.66
CA LYS A 128 2.48 36.52 -24.55
C LYS A 128 3.74 37.19 -24.00
N LYS A 129 4.77 36.40 -23.68
CA LYS A 129 6.07 36.94 -23.21
C LYS A 129 6.68 37.91 -24.23
N LEU A 130 6.60 37.57 -25.51
CA LEU A 130 7.12 38.42 -26.58
C LEU A 130 6.39 39.78 -26.63
N LYS A 131 5.07 39.78 -26.40
CA LYS A 131 4.27 41.01 -26.32
C LYS A 131 4.65 41.84 -25.09
N ASP A 132 4.83 41.19 -23.95
CA ASP A 132 5.22 41.88 -22.72
C ASP A 132 6.62 42.53 -22.85
N LEU A 133 7.55 41.89 -23.56
CA LEU A 133 8.87 42.47 -23.87
C LEU A 133 8.81 43.70 -24.77
N LYS A 134 7.88 43.71 -25.74
CA LYS A 134 7.62 44.87 -26.59
C LYS A 134 7.01 46.02 -25.77
N ASP A 135 5.99 45.73 -24.97
CA ASP A 135 5.26 46.73 -24.19
C ASP A 135 6.14 47.32 -23.07
N SER A 136 7.10 46.55 -22.55
CA SER A 136 8.13 47.02 -21.62
C SER A 136 9.27 47.80 -22.29
N GLY A 137 9.26 47.92 -23.63
CA GLY A 137 10.27 48.66 -24.39
C GLY A 137 11.63 47.97 -24.48
N VAL A 138 11.72 46.69 -24.11
CA VAL A 138 12.96 45.90 -24.16
C VAL A 138 13.32 45.51 -25.59
N ILE A 139 12.33 45.38 -26.46
CA ILE A 139 12.50 45.12 -27.91
C ILE A 139 11.73 46.15 -28.73
N THR A 140 12.18 46.38 -29.96
CA THR A 140 11.52 47.28 -30.91
C THR A 140 10.35 46.60 -31.63
N ASP A 141 9.46 47.40 -32.23
CA ASP A 141 8.33 46.91 -33.04
C ASP A 141 8.78 45.94 -34.16
N SER A 142 9.93 46.23 -34.79
CA SER A 142 10.49 45.43 -35.88
C SER A 142 10.98 44.05 -35.40
N GLU A 143 11.61 44.01 -34.23
CA GLU A 143 12.12 42.77 -33.62
C GLU A 143 10.98 41.88 -33.15
N PHE A 144 9.93 42.49 -32.59
CA PHE A 144 8.71 41.79 -32.19
C PHE A 144 8.04 41.05 -33.37
N GLU A 145 7.79 41.74 -34.48
CA GLU A 145 7.13 41.13 -35.65
C GLU A 145 7.99 40.04 -36.30
N SER A 146 9.32 40.22 -36.33
CA SER A 146 10.25 39.21 -36.84
C SER A 146 10.21 37.91 -36.02
N GLN A 147 10.18 38.02 -34.69
CA GLN A 147 10.11 36.85 -33.81
C GLN A 147 8.74 36.19 -33.82
N LYS A 148 7.66 36.98 -33.82
CA LYS A 148 6.29 36.47 -33.92
C LYS A 148 6.08 35.64 -35.19
N LYS A 149 6.58 36.11 -36.34
CA LYS A 149 6.50 35.38 -37.60
C LYS A 149 7.28 34.05 -37.55
N LYS A 150 8.45 34.04 -36.90
CA LYS A 150 9.27 32.83 -36.73
C LYS A 150 8.58 31.79 -35.84
N LEU A 151 7.96 32.21 -34.74
CA LEU A 151 7.22 31.33 -33.83
C LEU A 151 6.01 30.69 -34.51
N LEU A 152 5.30 31.46 -35.35
CA LEU A 152 4.15 30.95 -36.11
C LEU A 152 4.55 30.04 -37.29
N ALA A 153 5.75 30.22 -37.85
CA ALA A 153 6.27 29.41 -38.96
C ALA A 153 6.97 28.11 -38.51
N THR A 154 7.21 27.93 -37.20
CA THR A 154 7.86 26.73 -36.65
C THR A 154 6.84 25.63 -36.29
N GLN A 155 5.54 25.83 -36.61
CA GLN A 155 4.49 24.82 -36.53
C GLN A 155 4.44 23.91 -37.77
#